data_AF-A0A1F3M7B6-F1
#
_entry.id   AF-A0A1F3M7B6-F1
#
_cell.length_a   1.000
_cell.length_b   1.000
_cell.length_c   1.000
_cell.angle_alpha   90.00
_cell.angle_beta   90.00
_cell.angle_gamma   90.00
#
_symmetry.space_group_name_H-M   'P 1'
#
loop_
_entity.id
_entity.type
_entity.pdbx_description
1 polymer ?
#
loop_
_entity_poly.entity_id
_entity_poly.type
_entity_poly.pdbx_seq_one_letter_code
_entity_poly.pdbx_strand_id
1 'polypeptide(L)'
;MKKIPNFVLILMIPGLFAGCAKNPGPMATFTLDPEEGTTTTEFTLDASNSRDLSTPTDQLLYRWDWEGDGVFDTDYSFQPTVLHIFPLAGETKIILEVTDQQGKTDLVSQKVNIGEGSHGLFKDTRDNQLYQFRKIGAQTWMAQNLNFVTASGSSVYNEDPAKAGIYGRLYTWETSRSVCPAGWHLPSDEEWMQLEKFSTMMTTEAEATGCRGYQGMYLKSREGWLIAGHYNFNGDNSTGFTGLPGGYYRPEDGYNGLYYAALFWTSSETDPENAWSRRLVTGSEVCRDPSPKVDGYSVRCVKD
;
A
#
# COMPACT_ATOMS: atom_id res chain seq x y z
N MET A 1 -17.13 -92.05 -36.50
CA MET A 1 -16.49 -91.10 -35.56
C MET A 1 -15.02 -90.95 -35.93
N LYS A 2 -14.64 -89.82 -36.56
CA LYS A 2 -13.27 -89.30 -36.63
C LYS A 2 -13.38 -87.78 -36.55
N LYS A 3 -12.83 -87.19 -35.48
CA LYS A 3 -12.95 -85.78 -35.12
C LYS A 3 -12.15 -84.91 -36.10
N ILE A 4 -12.79 -83.85 -36.61
CA ILE A 4 -12.17 -82.76 -37.37
C ILE A 4 -11.58 -81.78 -36.34
N PRO A 5 -10.30 -81.34 -36.45
CA PRO A 5 -9.79 -80.29 -35.58
C PRO A 5 -10.15 -78.90 -36.13
N ASN A 6 -10.70 -78.07 -35.25
CA ASN A 6 -10.96 -76.65 -35.47
C ASN A 6 -9.66 -75.89 -35.78
N PHE A 7 -9.62 -75.18 -36.91
CA PHE A 7 -8.65 -74.11 -37.14
C PHE A 7 -9.15 -72.86 -36.40
N VAL A 8 -8.43 -72.44 -35.36
CA VAL A 8 -8.60 -71.13 -34.75
C VAL A 8 -7.83 -70.12 -35.62
N LEU A 9 -8.57 -69.24 -36.30
CA LEU A 9 -8.01 -68.10 -37.00
C LEU A 9 -7.65 -67.03 -35.96
N ILE A 10 -6.38 -66.94 -35.58
CA ILE A 10 -5.86 -65.84 -34.76
C ILE A 10 -5.77 -64.61 -35.67
N LEU A 11 -6.75 -63.72 -35.58
CA LEU A 11 -6.64 -62.36 -36.07
C LEU A 11 -5.56 -61.65 -35.22
N MET A 12 -4.34 -61.52 -35.77
CA MET A 12 -3.41 -60.51 -35.28
C MET A 12 -4.00 -59.14 -35.59
N ILE A 13 -4.60 -58.51 -34.59
CA ILE A 13 -4.83 -57.07 -34.61
C ILE A 13 -3.43 -56.45 -34.63
N PRO A 14 -3.05 -55.65 -35.64
CA PRO A 14 -1.80 -54.92 -35.59
C PRO A 14 -1.85 -54.03 -34.36
N GLY A 15 -0.97 -54.30 -33.39
CA GLY A 15 -0.78 -53.42 -32.26
C GLY A 15 -0.50 -52.03 -32.79
N LEU A 16 -1.43 -51.11 -32.56
CA LEU A 16 -1.19 -49.69 -32.72
C LEU A 16 -0.06 -49.38 -31.73
N PHE A 17 1.17 -49.28 -32.21
CA PHE A 17 2.22 -48.56 -31.50
C PHE A 17 1.73 -47.11 -31.44
N ALA A 18 1.00 -46.78 -30.38
CA ALA A 18 0.83 -45.41 -29.96
C ALA A 18 2.22 -44.91 -29.60
N GLY A 19 2.90 -44.29 -30.57
CA GLY A 19 4.03 -43.44 -30.27
C GLY A 19 3.55 -42.48 -29.19
N CYS A 20 4.23 -42.50 -28.03
CA CYS A 20 3.92 -41.63 -26.91
C CYS A 20 3.90 -40.20 -27.46
N ALA A 21 2.71 -39.60 -27.58
CA ALA A 21 2.59 -38.24 -28.06
C ALA A 21 3.43 -37.38 -27.10
N LYS A 22 4.45 -36.70 -27.64
CA LYS A 22 5.31 -35.80 -26.87
C LYS A 22 4.38 -34.82 -26.14
N ASN A 23 4.43 -34.76 -24.80
CA ASN A 23 3.53 -33.90 -24.03
C ASN A 23 3.55 -32.48 -24.62
N PRO A 24 2.44 -31.89 -25.09
CA PRO A 24 2.46 -30.52 -25.58
C PRO A 24 2.79 -29.50 -24.47
N GLY A 25 2.64 -29.86 -23.19
CA GLY A 25 2.71 -28.96 -22.04
C GLY A 25 1.33 -28.47 -21.62
N PRO A 26 1.24 -27.69 -20.53
CA PRO A 26 -0.02 -27.17 -20.03
C PRO A 26 -0.62 -26.08 -20.93
N MET A 27 -1.89 -25.78 -20.69
CA MET A 27 -2.65 -24.63 -21.19
C MET A 27 -3.14 -23.86 -19.97
N ALA A 28 -2.56 -22.69 -19.74
CA ALA A 28 -2.86 -21.84 -18.60
C ALA A 28 -4.10 -20.98 -18.87
N THR A 29 -4.97 -20.87 -17.87
CA THR A 29 -6.11 -19.95 -17.87
C THR A 29 -6.49 -19.61 -16.43
N PHE A 30 -7.05 -18.43 -16.22
CA PHE A 30 -7.67 -18.08 -14.95
C PHE A 30 -8.82 -17.10 -15.14
N THR A 31 -9.66 -17.01 -14.10
CA THR A 31 -10.71 -15.99 -13.95
C THR A 31 -10.46 -15.17 -12.69
N LEU A 32 -11.03 -13.96 -12.65
CA LEU A 32 -10.98 -13.04 -11.52
C LEU A 32 -12.40 -12.78 -11.03
N ASP A 33 -12.66 -12.96 -9.73
CA ASP A 33 -13.96 -12.66 -9.11
C ASP A 33 -13.78 -11.81 -7.84
N PRO A 34 -14.38 -10.61 -7.74
CA PRO A 34 -15.15 -9.93 -8.79
C PRO A 34 -14.26 -9.46 -9.96
N GLU A 35 -14.85 -9.22 -11.14
CA GLU A 35 -14.11 -8.70 -12.32
C GLU A 35 -13.63 -7.26 -12.14
N GLU A 36 -14.29 -6.51 -11.25
CA GLU A 36 -13.96 -5.13 -10.90
C GLU A 36 -13.86 -4.98 -9.38
N GLY A 37 -12.98 -4.08 -8.94
CA GLY A 37 -12.82 -3.80 -7.52
C GLY A 37 -11.88 -2.65 -7.28
N THR A 38 -11.51 -2.50 -6.01
CA THR A 38 -10.65 -1.42 -5.54
C THR A 38 -9.44 -1.96 -4.81
N THR A 39 -8.57 -1.09 -4.31
CA THR A 39 -7.41 -1.44 -3.48
C THR A 39 -7.74 -2.13 -2.15
N THR A 40 -9.03 -2.30 -1.83
CA THR A 40 -9.51 -3.01 -0.65
C THR A 40 -10.37 -4.22 -0.99
N THR A 41 -10.54 -4.51 -2.28
CA THR A 41 -11.30 -5.67 -2.74
C THR A 41 -10.41 -6.90 -2.64
N GLU A 42 -10.92 -7.94 -1.98
CA GLU A 42 -10.33 -9.27 -2.03
C GLU A 42 -10.84 -9.96 -3.29
N PHE A 43 -9.93 -10.29 -4.19
CA PHE A 43 -10.20 -10.98 -5.43
C PHE A 43 -9.87 -12.46 -5.30
N THR A 44 -10.77 -13.31 -5.80
CA THR A 44 -10.47 -14.72 -6.03
C THR A 44 -9.94 -14.87 -7.45
N LEU A 45 -8.69 -15.31 -7.57
CA LEU A 45 -8.12 -15.75 -8.83
C LEU A 45 -8.25 -17.26 -8.92
N ASP A 46 -8.93 -17.74 -9.95
CA ASP A 46 -9.23 -19.16 -10.13
C ASP A 46 -8.63 -19.68 -11.44
N ALA A 47 -7.54 -20.44 -11.32
CA ALA A 47 -6.84 -21.11 -12.41
C ALA A 47 -7.29 -22.56 -12.64
N SER A 48 -8.38 -23.02 -11.99
CA SER A 48 -8.83 -24.41 -12.00
C SER A 48 -9.27 -24.92 -13.38
N ASN A 49 -9.46 -24.02 -14.34
CA ASN A 49 -9.72 -24.34 -15.74
C ASN A 49 -8.46 -24.63 -16.56
N SER A 50 -7.25 -24.49 -15.99
CA SER A 50 -6.00 -24.88 -16.64
C SER A 50 -5.94 -26.39 -16.85
N ARG A 51 -5.33 -26.83 -17.96
CA ARG A 51 -5.32 -28.25 -18.39
C ARG A 51 -3.98 -28.63 -19.00
N ASP A 52 -3.62 -29.90 -18.87
CA ASP A 52 -2.55 -30.53 -19.65
C ASP A 52 -3.10 -31.89 -20.12
N LEU A 53 -2.84 -32.27 -21.39
CA LEU A 53 -3.38 -33.51 -21.96
C LEU A 53 -2.69 -34.78 -21.43
N SER A 54 -1.49 -34.64 -20.87
CA SER A 54 -0.64 -35.71 -20.38
C SER A 54 -0.47 -35.67 -18.86
N THR A 55 -0.86 -34.58 -18.20
CA THR A 55 -0.71 -34.37 -16.75
C THR A 55 -2.08 -34.15 -16.09
N PRO A 56 -2.46 -34.98 -15.10
CA PRO A 56 -3.65 -34.74 -14.27
C PRO A 56 -3.66 -33.35 -13.63
N THR A 57 -4.84 -32.74 -13.52
CA THR A 57 -4.98 -31.35 -13.07
C THR A 57 -4.56 -31.12 -11.62
N ASP A 58 -4.63 -32.16 -10.77
CA ASP A 58 -4.16 -32.16 -9.38
C ASP A 58 -2.62 -32.26 -9.26
N GLN A 59 -1.93 -32.44 -10.38
CA GLN A 59 -0.46 -32.47 -10.47
C GLN A 59 0.11 -31.23 -11.14
N LEU A 60 -0.74 -30.29 -11.59
CA LEU A 60 -0.31 -29.00 -12.10
C LEU A 60 0.06 -28.07 -10.94
N LEU A 61 1.07 -27.26 -11.18
CA LEU A 61 1.57 -26.26 -10.25
C LEU A 61 1.34 -24.85 -10.82
N TYR A 62 0.94 -23.94 -9.96
CA TYR A 62 0.53 -22.57 -10.30
C TYR A 62 1.40 -21.57 -9.54
N ARG A 63 1.82 -20.49 -10.19
CA ARG A 63 2.42 -19.32 -9.54
C ARG A 63 2.06 -18.01 -10.26
N TRP A 64 2.18 -16.90 -9.55
CA TRP A 64 1.65 -15.62 -9.97
C TRP A 64 2.71 -14.52 -9.92
N ASP A 65 2.62 -13.60 -10.88
CA ASP A 65 3.27 -12.29 -10.92
C ASP A 65 2.12 -11.26 -10.95
N TRP A 66 2.00 -10.48 -9.88
CA TRP A 66 0.83 -9.63 -9.60
C TRP A 66 0.85 -8.31 -10.38
N GLU A 67 2.03 -7.87 -10.81
CA GLU A 67 2.27 -6.58 -11.48
C GLU A 67 2.77 -6.72 -12.92
N GLY A 68 3.14 -7.92 -13.34
CA GLY A 68 3.67 -8.20 -14.67
C GLY A 68 5.09 -7.67 -14.86
N ASP A 69 5.89 -7.58 -13.79
CA ASP A 69 7.28 -7.09 -13.84
C ASP A 69 8.29 -8.17 -14.25
N GLY A 70 7.83 -9.42 -14.36
CA GLY A 70 8.63 -10.58 -14.72
C GLY A 70 9.29 -11.28 -13.53
N VAL A 71 9.05 -10.82 -12.31
CA VAL A 71 9.40 -11.50 -11.06
C VAL A 71 8.13 -12.12 -10.48
N PHE A 72 8.17 -13.42 -10.20
CA PHE A 72 7.03 -14.10 -9.59
C PHE A 72 6.97 -13.83 -8.09
N ASP A 73 5.81 -13.40 -7.62
CA ASP A 73 5.53 -13.07 -6.22
C ASP A 73 5.17 -14.28 -5.38
N THR A 74 4.77 -15.38 -6.02
CA THR A 74 4.44 -16.62 -5.34
C THR A 74 5.38 -17.75 -5.76
N ASP A 75 5.69 -18.63 -4.80
CA ASP A 75 6.19 -19.96 -5.12
C ASP A 75 5.12 -20.78 -5.86
N TYR A 76 5.55 -21.87 -6.50
CA TYR A 76 4.62 -22.84 -7.07
C TYR A 76 3.75 -23.50 -6.00
N SER A 77 2.47 -23.62 -6.30
CA SER A 77 1.46 -24.25 -5.45
C SER A 77 0.61 -25.24 -6.24
N PHE A 78 0.11 -26.29 -5.59
CA PHE A 78 -0.92 -27.18 -6.17
C PHE A 78 -2.34 -26.59 -6.06
N GLN A 79 -2.50 -25.47 -5.33
CA GLN A 79 -3.79 -24.80 -5.22
C GLN A 79 -4.03 -23.95 -6.47
N PRO A 80 -5.09 -24.22 -7.25
CA PRO A 80 -5.41 -23.44 -8.44
C PRO A 80 -6.09 -22.11 -8.11
N THR A 81 -6.55 -21.94 -6.87
CA THR A 81 -7.22 -20.71 -6.40
C THR A 81 -6.38 -19.98 -5.37
N VAL A 82 -6.45 -18.64 -5.41
CA VAL A 82 -5.77 -17.76 -4.46
C VAL A 82 -6.59 -16.49 -4.24
N LEU A 83 -6.63 -16.03 -2.99
CA LEU A 83 -7.18 -14.73 -2.63
C LEU A 83 -6.06 -13.68 -2.68
N HIS A 84 -6.33 -12.54 -3.31
CA HIS A 84 -5.36 -11.46 -3.42
C HIS A 84 -6.02 -10.08 -3.34
N ILE A 85 -5.33 -9.12 -2.74
CA ILE A 85 -5.74 -7.70 -2.70
C ILE A 85 -4.65 -6.90 -3.40
N PHE A 86 -4.98 -6.24 -4.50
CA PHE A 86 -4.06 -5.37 -5.22
C PHE A 86 -3.94 -4.02 -4.51
N PRO A 87 -2.79 -3.65 -3.93
CA PRO A 87 -2.71 -2.47 -3.07
C PRO A 87 -2.57 -1.16 -3.85
N LEU A 88 -2.18 -1.22 -5.14
CA LEU A 88 -2.02 -0.05 -6.02
C LEU A 88 -3.24 0.09 -6.94
N ALA A 89 -3.80 1.30 -7.01
CA ALA A 89 -4.83 1.63 -7.98
C ALA A 89 -4.23 1.85 -9.38
N GLY A 90 -5.03 1.58 -10.42
CA GLY A 90 -4.65 1.71 -11.82
C GLY A 90 -4.68 0.37 -12.57
N GLU A 91 -4.22 0.41 -13.82
CA GLU A 91 -4.09 -0.80 -14.64
C GLU A 91 -2.90 -1.64 -14.14
N THR A 92 -3.15 -2.90 -13.78
CA THR A 92 -2.11 -3.91 -13.54
C THR A 92 -2.27 -5.10 -14.48
N LYS A 93 -1.18 -5.79 -14.78
CA LYS A 93 -1.14 -6.98 -15.64
C LYS A 93 -0.77 -8.19 -14.79
N ILE A 94 -1.77 -8.99 -14.44
CA ILE A 94 -1.57 -10.24 -13.72
C ILE A 94 -1.05 -11.30 -14.69
N ILE A 95 -0.02 -12.03 -14.30
CA ILE A 95 0.53 -13.17 -15.05
C ILE A 95 0.43 -14.43 -14.20
N LEU A 96 -0.20 -15.46 -14.77
CA LEU A 96 -0.20 -16.82 -14.24
C LEU A 96 0.81 -17.64 -15.03
N GLU A 97 1.63 -18.41 -14.33
CA GLU A 97 2.37 -19.52 -14.91
C GLU A 97 1.88 -20.85 -14.36
N VAL A 98 1.65 -21.80 -15.27
CA VAL A 98 1.30 -23.19 -14.95
C VAL A 98 2.42 -24.08 -15.42
N THR A 99 2.86 -25.02 -14.58
CA THR A 99 3.88 -26.02 -14.94
C THR A 99 3.41 -27.45 -14.70
N ASP A 100 3.87 -28.37 -15.56
CA ASP A 100 3.63 -29.81 -15.46
C ASP A 100 4.76 -30.53 -14.70
N GLN A 101 4.62 -31.84 -14.47
CA GLN A 101 5.65 -32.65 -13.80
C GLN A 101 6.95 -32.83 -14.61
N GLN A 102 6.93 -32.53 -15.90
CA GLN A 102 8.08 -32.59 -16.80
C GLN A 102 8.79 -31.23 -16.91
N GLY A 103 8.32 -30.22 -16.17
CA GLY A 103 8.86 -28.86 -16.16
C GLY A 103 8.47 -28.02 -17.37
N LYS A 104 7.44 -28.42 -18.14
CA LYS A 104 6.90 -27.59 -19.22
C LYS A 104 5.93 -26.58 -18.66
N THR A 105 6.05 -25.35 -19.15
CA THR A 105 5.30 -24.21 -18.65
C THR A 105 4.41 -23.62 -19.73
N ASP A 106 3.31 -22.99 -19.31
CA ASP A 106 2.53 -22.06 -20.11
C ASP A 106 2.19 -20.81 -19.29
N LEU A 107 2.07 -19.68 -19.98
CA LEU A 107 1.84 -18.36 -19.39
C LEU A 107 0.57 -17.75 -19.96
N VAL A 108 -0.26 -17.21 -19.08
CA VAL A 108 -1.43 -16.42 -19.46
C VAL A 108 -1.43 -15.13 -18.66
N SER A 109 -1.93 -14.04 -19.26
CA SER A 109 -2.02 -12.77 -18.57
C SER A 109 -3.35 -12.09 -18.79
N GLN A 110 -3.83 -11.39 -17.76
CA GLN A 110 -5.04 -10.56 -17.81
C GLN A 110 -4.71 -9.17 -17.26
N LYS A 111 -5.18 -8.14 -17.97
CA LYS A 111 -5.15 -6.76 -17.45
C LYS A 111 -6.40 -6.50 -16.65
N VAL A 112 -6.25 -5.86 -15.50
CA VAL A 112 -7.35 -5.41 -14.65
C VAL A 112 -7.12 -3.96 -14.25
N ASN A 113 -8.19 -3.18 -14.19
CA ASN A 113 -8.14 -1.82 -13.67
C ASN A 113 -8.64 -1.81 -12.23
N ILE A 114 -7.76 -1.52 -11.29
CA ILE A 114 -8.06 -1.47 -9.86
C ILE A 114 -8.44 -0.04 -9.48
N GLY A 115 -9.68 0.14 -9.01
CA GLY A 115 -10.13 1.42 -8.48
C GLY A 115 -9.43 1.79 -7.17
N GLU A 116 -9.47 3.06 -6.80
CA GLU A 116 -8.99 3.48 -5.48
C GLU A 116 -10.01 3.15 -4.39
N GLY A 117 -9.58 2.39 -3.37
CA GLY A 117 -10.42 1.99 -2.23
C GLY A 117 -10.29 2.93 -1.04
N SER A 118 -10.77 2.50 0.13
CA SER A 118 -10.64 3.28 1.37
C SER A 118 -9.20 3.34 1.89
N HIS A 119 -8.32 2.48 1.40
CA HIS A 119 -6.91 2.43 1.74
C HIS A 119 -6.12 1.66 0.68
N GLY A 120 -4.82 1.90 0.61
CA GLY A 120 -3.93 1.25 -0.34
C GLY A 120 -2.54 1.86 -0.30
N LEU A 121 -1.82 1.68 -1.39
CA LEU A 121 -0.51 2.24 -1.66
C LEU A 121 -0.60 3.24 -2.80
N PHE A 122 0.27 4.25 -2.73
CA PHE A 122 0.56 5.20 -3.77
C PHE A 122 2.05 5.13 -4.07
N LYS A 123 2.42 4.96 -5.35
CA LYS A 123 3.82 4.99 -5.79
C LYS A 123 4.15 6.40 -6.28
N ASP A 124 5.06 7.07 -5.57
CA ASP A 124 5.62 8.32 -6.06
C ASP A 124 6.60 8.02 -7.20
N THR A 125 6.27 8.44 -8.42
CA THR A 125 7.08 8.14 -9.60
C THR A 125 8.40 8.92 -9.65
N ARG A 126 8.56 9.93 -8.79
CA ARG A 126 9.77 10.76 -8.74
C ARG A 126 10.93 10.04 -8.06
N ASP A 127 10.65 9.16 -7.10
CA ASP A 127 11.64 8.42 -6.32
C ASP A 127 11.34 6.93 -6.15
N ASN A 128 10.24 6.44 -6.72
CA ASN A 128 9.70 5.08 -6.59
C ASN A 128 9.29 4.68 -5.17
N GLN A 129 9.17 5.64 -4.24
CA GLN A 129 8.74 5.34 -2.88
C GLN A 129 7.25 5.03 -2.83
N LEU A 130 6.90 3.97 -2.10
CA LEU A 130 5.51 3.61 -1.81
C LEU A 130 5.07 4.28 -0.51
N TYR A 131 3.92 4.93 -0.57
CA TYR A 131 3.26 5.57 0.57
C TYR A 131 1.88 4.94 0.77
N GLN A 132 1.59 4.54 1.99
CA GLN A 132 0.23 4.17 2.36
C GLN A 132 -0.68 5.39 2.34
N PHE A 133 -1.94 5.20 1.98
CA PHE A 133 -2.99 6.21 2.12
C PHE A 133 -4.22 5.67 2.86
N ARG A 134 -5.05 6.58 3.36
CA ARG A 134 -6.37 6.32 3.95
C ARG A 134 -7.37 7.36 3.49
N LYS A 135 -8.57 6.91 3.16
CA LYS A 135 -9.73 7.79 3.00
C LYS A 135 -10.30 8.12 4.39
N ILE A 136 -10.31 9.40 4.72
CA ILE A 136 -10.79 9.93 6.00
C ILE A 136 -11.83 11.01 5.70
N GLY A 137 -13.10 10.70 6.02
CA GLY A 137 -14.22 11.52 5.55
C GLY A 137 -14.29 11.57 4.02
N ALA A 138 -14.29 12.78 3.47
CA ALA A 138 -14.32 12.99 2.02
C ALA A 138 -12.92 12.89 1.38
N GLN A 139 -11.86 13.05 2.15
CA GLN A 139 -10.51 13.26 1.63
C GLN A 139 -9.66 12.00 1.70
N THR A 140 -8.65 11.92 0.86
CA THR A 140 -7.64 10.85 0.91
C THR A 140 -6.32 11.41 1.39
N TRP A 141 -5.85 10.90 2.53
CA TRP A 141 -4.64 11.35 3.22
C TRP A 141 -3.55 10.31 3.10
N MET A 142 -2.30 10.75 2.91
CA MET A 142 -1.15 9.88 3.15
C MET A 142 -1.15 9.43 4.62
N ALA A 143 -0.97 8.12 4.84
CA ALA A 143 -0.82 7.47 6.13
C ALA A 143 0.66 7.36 6.59
N GLN A 144 1.59 7.85 5.75
CA GLN A 144 3.00 8.03 6.10
C GLN A 144 3.43 9.47 5.80
N ASN A 145 4.47 9.94 6.51
CA ASN A 145 5.08 11.24 6.24
C ASN A 145 5.84 11.18 4.91
N LEU A 146 5.77 12.25 4.12
CA LEU A 146 6.50 12.34 2.86
C LEU A 146 8.01 12.27 3.11
N ASN A 147 8.72 11.48 2.30
CA ASN A 147 10.16 11.25 2.41
C ASN A 147 10.93 11.63 1.13
N PHE A 148 10.36 12.52 0.32
CA PHE A 148 10.95 13.00 -0.91
C PHE A 148 12.17 13.91 -0.66
N VAL A 149 13.30 13.59 -1.29
CA VAL A 149 14.54 14.37 -1.14
C VAL A 149 14.52 15.59 -2.06
N THR A 150 14.78 16.78 -1.48
CA THR A 150 14.91 18.03 -2.23
C THR A 150 16.35 18.55 -2.18
N ALA A 151 16.70 19.44 -3.12
CA ALA A 151 18.02 20.08 -3.15
C ALA A 151 18.30 20.95 -1.91
N SER A 152 17.26 21.54 -1.33
CA SER A 152 17.33 22.35 -0.12
C SER A 152 16.03 22.27 0.68
N GLY A 153 16.09 22.59 1.97
CA GLY A 153 14.91 22.70 2.82
C GLY A 153 14.19 21.39 3.13
N SER A 154 14.84 20.24 2.91
CA SER A 154 14.45 18.94 3.46
C SER A 154 15.59 18.32 4.27
N SER A 155 15.29 17.80 5.45
CA SER A 155 16.26 17.21 6.37
C SER A 155 15.71 15.95 7.02
N VAL A 156 16.59 15.01 7.35
CA VAL A 156 16.24 13.85 8.17
C VAL A 156 16.52 14.19 9.63
N TYR A 157 15.67 13.72 10.55
CA TYR A 157 15.88 13.96 11.98
C TYR A 157 17.28 13.51 12.43
N ASN A 158 18.06 14.43 13.04
CA ASN A 158 19.46 14.21 13.44
C ASN A 158 20.39 13.71 12.31
N GLU A 159 20.04 13.96 11.06
CA GLU A 159 20.80 13.48 9.88
C GLU A 159 20.96 11.94 9.83
N ASP A 160 20.14 11.20 10.59
CA ASP A 160 20.20 9.74 10.67
C ASP A 160 19.32 9.11 9.58
N PRO A 161 19.89 8.48 8.52
CA PRO A 161 19.12 7.91 7.42
C PRO A 161 18.09 6.86 7.86
N ALA A 162 18.30 6.17 8.99
CA ALA A 162 17.34 5.21 9.52
C ALA A 162 16.02 5.89 9.93
N LYS A 163 16.05 7.16 10.29
CA LYS A 163 14.85 7.94 10.66
C LYS A 163 14.02 8.31 9.44
N ALA A 164 14.62 8.44 8.25
CA ALA A 164 13.92 8.78 7.02
C ALA A 164 12.84 7.74 6.67
N GLY A 165 13.18 6.45 6.78
CA GLY A 165 12.25 5.36 6.48
C GLY A 165 11.11 5.21 7.49
N ILE A 166 11.30 5.68 8.72
CA ILE A 166 10.32 5.55 9.82
C ILE A 166 9.44 6.81 9.91
N TYR A 167 10.07 7.99 9.94
CA TYR A 167 9.42 9.26 10.26
C TYR A 167 9.30 10.19 9.05
N GLY A 168 9.83 9.82 7.89
CA GLY A 168 9.94 10.71 6.73
C GLY A 168 10.97 11.82 6.93
N ARG A 169 10.85 12.88 6.12
CA ARG A 169 11.70 14.07 6.24
C ARG A 169 10.93 15.23 6.87
N LEU A 170 11.70 16.15 7.42
CA LEU A 170 11.26 17.46 7.86
C LEU A 170 11.52 18.46 6.75
N TYR A 171 10.56 19.33 6.47
CA TYR A 171 10.63 20.33 5.41
C TYR A 171 10.43 21.72 5.99
N THR A 172 11.17 22.70 5.47
CA THR A 172 10.80 24.12 5.62
C THR A 172 9.44 24.39 4.97
N TRP A 173 8.73 25.42 5.41
CA TRP A 173 7.42 25.72 4.83
C TRP A 173 7.50 26.08 3.34
N GLU A 174 8.50 26.85 2.91
CA GLU A 174 8.67 27.17 1.49
C GLU A 174 8.88 25.92 0.63
N THR A 175 9.61 24.94 1.16
CA THR A 175 9.80 23.66 0.46
C THR A 175 8.52 22.82 0.49
N SER A 176 7.80 22.80 1.62
CA SER A 176 6.62 21.94 1.80
C SER A 176 5.51 22.22 0.78
N ARG A 177 5.42 23.46 0.28
CA ARG A 177 4.41 23.91 -0.69
C ARG A 177 4.48 23.22 -2.05
N SER A 178 5.61 22.63 -2.42
CA SER A 178 5.81 22.04 -3.75
C SER A 178 6.34 20.61 -3.72
N VAL A 179 6.43 19.97 -2.55
CA VAL A 179 6.97 18.60 -2.44
C VAL A 179 5.94 17.50 -2.64
N CYS A 180 4.65 17.78 -2.51
CA CYS A 180 3.64 16.76 -2.77
C CYS A 180 3.64 16.33 -4.24
N PRO A 181 3.47 15.02 -4.52
CA PRO A 181 3.48 14.49 -5.87
C PRO A 181 2.25 14.92 -6.68
N ALA A 182 2.30 14.76 -8.01
CA ALA A 182 1.17 15.11 -8.86
C ALA A 182 -0.14 14.42 -8.43
N GLY A 183 -1.24 15.16 -8.41
CA GLY A 183 -2.54 14.71 -7.91
C GLY A 183 -2.68 14.76 -6.38
N TRP A 184 -1.63 15.15 -5.66
CA TRP A 184 -1.63 15.40 -4.22
C TRP A 184 -1.16 16.82 -3.93
N HIS A 185 -1.60 17.39 -2.81
CA HIS A 185 -1.19 18.73 -2.37
C HIS A 185 -0.89 18.78 -0.88
N LEU A 186 -0.19 19.85 -0.47
CA LEU A 186 0.00 20.16 0.94
C LEU A 186 -1.36 20.63 1.50
N PRO A 187 -1.90 19.96 2.54
CA PRO A 187 -3.22 20.26 3.08
C PRO A 187 -3.28 21.71 3.56
N SER A 188 -4.37 22.38 3.26
CA SER A 188 -4.71 23.67 3.86
C SER A 188 -5.14 23.52 5.31
N ASP A 189 -5.23 24.64 6.02
CA ASP A 189 -5.76 24.68 7.38
C ASP A 189 -7.22 24.22 7.46
N GLU A 190 -8.04 24.51 6.43
CA GLU A 190 -9.43 24.05 6.36
C GLU A 190 -9.51 22.52 6.22
N GLU A 191 -8.68 21.91 5.38
CA GLU A 191 -8.66 20.45 5.19
C GLU A 191 -8.23 19.74 6.48
N TRP A 192 -7.26 20.30 7.20
CA TRP A 192 -6.93 19.83 8.55
C TRP A 192 -8.09 19.95 9.52
N MET A 193 -8.83 21.07 9.51
CA MET A 193 -10.03 21.19 10.33
C MET A 193 -11.11 20.17 9.92
N GLN A 194 -11.27 19.86 8.62
CA GLN A 194 -12.19 18.81 8.15
C GLN A 194 -11.79 17.43 8.68
N LEU A 195 -10.50 17.11 8.67
CA LEU A 195 -9.96 15.88 9.27
C LEU A 195 -10.27 15.81 10.78
N GLU A 196 -10.10 16.90 11.53
CA GLU A 196 -10.40 16.95 12.96
C GLU A 196 -11.92 16.83 13.24
N LYS A 197 -12.75 17.50 12.43
CA LYS A 197 -14.22 17.46 12.50
C LYS A 197 -14.77 16.06 12.20
N PHE A 198 -14.12 15.29 11.33
CA PHE A 198 -14.51 13.90 11.03
C PHE A 198 -14.56 13.03 12.30
N SER A 199 -13.70 13.30 13.28
CA SER A 199 -13.69 12.64 14.59
C SER A 199 -14.40 13.46 15.66
N THR A 200 -15.58 13.99 15.31
CA THR A 200 -16.55 14.66 16.20
C THR A 200 -16.10 15.98 16.83
N MET A 201 -15.04 16.64 16.35
CA MET A 201 -14.70 18.00 16.80
C MET A 201 -15.76 19.00 16.31
N MET A 202 -16.19 19.92 17.18
CA MET A 202 -17.09 21.01 16.79
C MET A 202 -16.35 22.07 15.98
N THR A 203 -17.02 22.73 15.03
CA THR A 203 -16.43 23.78 14.19
C THR A 203 -15.75 24.89 15.00
N THR A 204 -16.44 25.40 16.04
CA THR A 204 -15.89 26.47 16.90
C THR A 204 -14.64 26.05 17.66
N GLU A 205 -14.49 24.75 17.95
CA GLU A 205 -13.29 24.21 18.59
C GLU A 205 -12.17 24.01 17.56
N ALA A 206 -12.49 23.53 16.36
CA ALA A 206 -11.52 23.36 15.27
C ALA A 206 -10.85 24.69 14.87
N GLU A 207 -11.62 25.77 14.84
CA GLU A 207 -11.17 27.14 14.49
C GLU A 207 -10.32 27.79 15.60
N ALA A 208 -10.40 27.30 16.84
CA ALA A 208 -9.62 27.83 17.95
C ALA A 208 -8.11 27.54 17.76
N THR A 209 -7.27 28.45 18.25
CA THR A 209 -5.81 28.27 18.31
C THR A 209 -5.39 27.55 19.59
N GLY A 210 -4.21 26.94 19.59
CA GLY A 210 -3.70 26.15 20.71
C GLY A 210 -4.12 24.69 20.66
N CYS A 211 -3.87 23.97 21.75
CA CYS A 211 -4.21 22.55 21.89
C CYS A 211 -5.68 22.37 22.25
N ARG A 212 -6.42 21.61 21.43
CA ARG A 212 -7.85 21.43 21.55
C ARG A 212 -8.30 20.00 21.28
N GLY A 213 -9.49 19.67 21.76
CA GLY A 213 -10.15 18.39 21.60
C GLY A 213 -9.34 17.20 22.08
N TYR A 214 -9.67 16.05 21.50
CA TYR A 214 -9.10 14.73 21.81
C TYR A 214 -8.69 13.97 20.53
N GLN A 215 -8.69 14.68 19.39
CA GLN A 215 -8.41 14.13 18.06
C GLN A 215 -6.97 13.66 17.91
N GLY A 216 -6.04 14.18 18.72
CA GLY A 216 -4.70 13.63 18.80
C GLY A 216 -4.69 12.15 19.18
N MET A 217 -5.60 11.67 20.04
CA MET A 217 -5.72 10.23 20.33
C MET A 217 -6.08 9.41 19.08
N TYR A 218 -6.92 9.93 18.20
CA TYR A 218 -7.41 9.24 16.99
C TYR A 218 -6.46 9.32 15.80
N LEU A 219 -5.62 10.36 15.76
CA LEU A 219 -4.67 10.63 14.68
C LEU A 219 -3.30 10.01 14.96
N LYS A 220 -2.88 9.92 16.22
CA LYS A 220 -1.59 9.32 16.59
C LYS A 220 -1.53 7.83 16.25
N SER A 221 -0.35 7.36 15.87
CA SER A 221 -0.04 5.94 15.70
C SER A 221 -0.24 5.15 17.00
N ARG A 222 -0.48 3.84 16.85
CA ARG A 222 -0.63 2.89 17.98
C ARG A 222 0.68 2.55 18.68
N GLU A 223 1.80 2.94 18.09
CA GLU A 223 3.15 2.67 18.56
C GLU A 223 4.10 3.82 18.19
N GLY A 224 5.32 3.77 18.73
CA GLY A 224 6.37 4.74 18.45
C GLY A 224 6.34 5.99 19.33
N TRP A 225 5.27 6.25 20.08
CA TRP A 225 5.25 7.28 21.12
C TRP A 225 5.91 6.76 22.40
N LEU A 226 6.45 7.68 23.21
CA LEU A 226 7.13 7.32 24.44
C LEU A 226 6.21 6.49 25.35
N ILE A 227 6.77 5.40 25.88
CA ILE A 227 6.21 4.64 26.99
C ILE A 227 7.15 4.84 28.19
N ALA A 228 6.66 5.47 29.25
CA ALA A 228 7.44 5.81 30.43
C ALA A 228 6.72 5.35 31.70
N GLY A 229 7.17 4.23 32.28
CA GLY A 229 6.52 3.61 33.42
C GLY A 229 5.09 3.19 33.08
N HIS A 230 4.10 3.76 33.78
CA HIS A 230 2.68 3.50 33.54
C HIS A 230 2.05 4.42 32.47
N TYR A 231 2.81 5.38 31.92
CA TYR A 231 2.32 6.29 30.89
C TYR A 231 2.56 5.71 29.50
N ASN A 232 1.49 5.61 28.71
CA ASN A 232 1.52 5.22 27.30
C ASN A 232 0.92 6.37 26.48
N PHE A 233 1.76 7.04 25.68
CA PHE A 233 1.34 8.20 24.88
C PHE A 233 0.91 7.86 23.45
N ASN A 234 0.82 6.57 23.11
CA ASN A 234 0.30 6.13 21.82
C ASN A 234 -1.17 6.53 21.64
N GLY A 235 -1.57 6.75 20.40
CA GLY A 235 -2.97 6.89 20.02
C GLY A 235 -3.65 5.55 19.80
N ASP A 236 -4.95 5.58 19.52
CA ASP A 236 -5.69 4.40 19.05
C ASP A 236 -5.66 4.27 17.51
N ASN A 237 -5.24 5.33 16.81
CA ASN A 237 -5.18 5.43 15.36
C ASN A 237 -6.50 5.04 14.66
N SER A 238 -7.64 5.31 15.27
CA SER A 238 -8.96 4.95 14.73
C SER A 238 -9.28 5.60 13.38
N THR A 239 -8.62 6.71 13.04
CA THR A 239 -8.72 7.34 11.71
C THR A 239 -7.85 6.68 10.64
N GLY A 240 -6.82 5.93 11.04
CA GLY A 240 -5.77 5.44 10.16
C GLY A 240 -4.75 6.48 9.71
N PHE A 241 -4.82 7.73 10.21
CA PHE A 241 -3.86 8.79 9.89
C PHE A 241 -2.42 8.39 10.27
N THR A 242 -2.21 7.65 11.36
CA THR A 242 -0.92 7.07 11.74
C THR A 242 0.17 8.13 11.95
N GLY A 243 -0.13 9.15 12.75
CA GLY A 243 0.82 10.21 13.13
C GLY A 243 1.92 9.67 14.04
N LEU A 244 3.11 9.47 13.48
CA LEU A 244 4.31 9.05 14.21
C LEU A 244 5.04 10.27 14.81
N PRO A 245 5.63 10.14 16.01
CA PRO A 245 6.29 11.25 16.71
C PRO A 245 7.72 11.47 16.20
N GLY A 246 7.83 11.91 14.94
CA GLY A 246 9.09 12.15 14.25
C GLY A 246 9.87 13.39 14.70
N GLY A 247 9.31 14.16 15.64
CA GLY A 247 9.90 15.40 16.10
C GLY A 247 9.83 16.51 15.05
N TYR A 248 10.70 17.50 15.23
CA TYR A 248 10.80 18.68 14.39
C TYR A 248 12.22 19.26 14.43
N TYR A 249 12.49 20.22 13.55
CA TYR A 249 13.71 21.01 13.53
C TYR A 249 13.37 22.48 13.70
N ARG A 250 14.13 23.19 14.55
CA ARG A 250 14.14 24.66 14.59
C ARG A 250 15.56 25.17 14.44
N PRO A 251 15.79 26.28 13.72
CA PRO A 251 17.13 26.87 13.62
C PRO A 251 17.76 27.19 14.99
N GLU A 252 16.95 27.56 15.98
CA GLU A 252 17.42 27.96 17.31
C GLU A 252 17.71 26.77 18.24
N ASP A 253 16.89 25.71 18.17
CA ASP A 253 16.93 24.57 19.11
C ASP A 253 17.52 23.29 18.50
N GLY A 254 17.72 23.26 17.17
CA GLY A 254 18.04 22.05 16.43
C GLY A 254 16.88 21.06 16.37
N TYR A 255 17.21 19.76 16.33
CA TYR A 255 16.22 18.68 16.27
C TYR A 255 15.68 18.36 17.67
N ASN A 256 14.34 18.31 17.82
CA ASN A 256 13.70 18.10 19.12
C ASN A 256 12.37 17.32 18.99
N GLY A 257 11.80 16.91 20.11
CA GLY A 257 10.45 16.32 20.17
C GLY A 257 10.30 14.88 19.65
N LEU A 258 11.38 14.20 19.26
CA LEU A 258 11.31 12.78 18.86
C LEU A 258 10.70 11.94 20.00
N TYR A 259 9.72 11.08 19.68
CA TYR A 259 8.90 10.30 20.62
C TYR A 259 7.85 11.09 21.42
N TYR A 260 7.86 12.43 21.37
CA TYR A 260 6.94 13.29 22.13
C TYR A 260 6.00 14.13 21.26
N ALA A 261 6.35 14.39 20.01
CA ALA A 261 5.58 15.27 19.14
C ALA A 261 5.68 14.88 17.67
N ALA A 262 4.59 15.13 16.94
CA ALA A 262 4.53 15.08 15.48
C ALA A 262 3.99 16.42 14.98
N LEU A 263 4.75 17.12 14.14
CA LEU A 263 4.37 18.42 13.60
C LEU A 263 4.18 18.34 12.09
N PHE A 264 3.15 19.01 11.59
CA PHE A 264 2.74 18.97 10.21
C PHE A 264 2.50 20.38 9.68
N TRP A 265 3.05 20.65 8.50
CA TRP A 265 2.74 21.88 7.77
C TRP A 265 1.35 21.86 7.16
N THR A 266 0.75 23.04 7.09
CA THR A 266 -0.37 23.33 6.19
C THR A 266 0.10 24.29 5.09
N SER A 267 -0.64 24.38 3.98
CA SER A 267 -0.41 25.36 2.92
C SER A 267 -0.94 26.76 3.24
N SER A 268 -1.65 26.92 4.35
CA SER A 268 -2.28 28.18 4.73
C SER A 268 -1.33 29.08 5.52
N GLU A 269 -1.00 30.22 4.93
CA GLU A 269 -0.20 31.27 5.54
C GLU A 269 -1.00 32.05 6.60
N THR A 270 -0.34 32.46 7.69
CA THR A 270 -0.93 33.38 8.68
C THR A 270 -0.47 34.82 8.49
N ASP A 271 0.81 34.97 8.16
CA ASP A 271 1.47 36.25 7.92
C ASP A 271 2.78 35.99 7.12
N PRO A 272 3.53 37.04 6.74
CA PRO A 272 4.73 36.84 5.93
C PRO A 272 5.78 35.88 6.52
N GLU A 273 5.86 35.77 7.84
CA GLU A 273 6.88 34.97 8.55
C GLU A 273 6.36 33.61 9.03
N ASN A 274 5.03 33.46 9.16
CA ASN A 274 4.42 32.29 9.77
C ASN A 274 3.35 31.63 8.89
N ALA A 275 3.14 30.34 9.13
CA ALA A 275 2.05 29.58 8.55
C ALA A 275 1.37 28.70 9.59
N TRP A 276 0.14 28.28 9.30
CA TRP A 276 -0.57 27.34 10.15
C TRP A 276 0.13 25.99 10.16
N SER A 277 0.24 25.43 11.36
CA SER A 277 0.77 24.10 11.60
C SER A 277 -0.19 23.28 12.46
N ARG A 278 -0.02 21.96 12.42
CA ARG A 278 -0.65 21.04 13.37
C ARG A 278 0.38 20.29 14.17
N ARG A 279 0.15 20.14 15.47
CA ARG A 279 1.02 19.39 16.36
C ARG A 279 0.21 18.37 17.14
N LEU A 280 0.60 17.10 17.01
CA LEU A 280 0.18 16.03 17.91
C LEU A 280 1.17 15.98 19.07
N VAL A 281 0.66 15.89 20.29
CA VAL A 281 1.45 15.88 21.53
C VAL A 281 1.22 14.58 22.32
N THR A 282 1.92 14.41 23.43
CA THR A 282 1.75 13.25 24.33
C THR A 282 0.34 13.16 24.91
N GLY A 283 -0.34 14.28 25.08
CA GLY A 283 -1.77 14.36 25.41
C GLY A 283 -2.70 13.85 24.30
N SER A 284 -4.01 13.99 24.50
CA SER A 284 -5.02 13.62 23.50
C SER A 284 -5.32 14.73 22.50
N GLU A 285 -4.84 15.93 22.76
CA GLU A 285 -5.15 17.14 22.00
C GLU A 285 -4.44 17.17 20.64
N VAL A 286 -5.01 17.95 19.73
CA VAL A 286 -4.33 18.44 18.53
C VAL A 286 -4.15 19.94 18.66
N CYS A 287 -2.92 20.42 18.48
CA CYS A 287 -2.60 21.85 18.58
C CYS A 287 -2.56 22.49 17.21
N ARG A 288 -3.15 23.70 17.11
CA ARG A 288 -3.14 24.56 15.92
C ARG A 288 -2.48 25.88 16.28
N ASP A 289 -1.27 26.07 15.77
CA ASP A 289 -0.42 27.20 16.13
C ASP A 289 0.16 27.84 14.85
N PRO A 290 0.28 29.18 14.78
CA PRO A 290 1.15 29.80 13.80
C PRO A 290 2.59 29.40 14.13
N SER A 291 3.33 28.95 13.11
CA SER A 291 4.73 28.54 13.27
C SER A 291 5.64 29.26 12.27
N PRO A 292 6.88 29.60 12.65
CA PRO A 292 7.85 30.22 11.75
C PRO A 292 8.12 29.35 10.52
N LYS A 293 8.04 29.93 9.32
CA LYS A 293 8.22 29.21 8.04
C LYS A 293 9.61 28.57 7.88
N VAL A 294 10.58 29.00 8.68
CA VAL A 294 11.96 28.48 8.73
C VAL A 294 12.08 27.15 9.48
N ASP A 295 11.07 26.75 10.25
CA ASP A 295 11.06 25.48 10.98
C ASP A 295 10.90 24.29 10.03
N GLY A 296 11.43 23.13 10.45
CA GLY A 296 11.33 21.87 9.72
C GLY A 296 10.27 20.95 10.31
N TYR A 297 9.13 20.80 9.63
CA TYR A 297 8.04 19.91 10.03
C TYR A 297 7.72 18.86 8.98
N SER A 298 7.02 17.79 9.37
CA SER A 298 6.62 16.73 8.44
C SER A 298 5.56 17.23 7.46
N VAL A 299 5.47 16.56 6.31
CA VAL A 299 4.42 16.79 5.30
C VAL A 299 3.55 15.55 5.18
N ARG A 300 2.24 15.77 5.17
CA ARG A 300 1.19 14.78 4.92
C ARG A 300 0.37 15.24 3.75
N CYS A 301 0.65 14.71 2.56
CA CYS A 301 -0.09 15.13 1.38
C CYS A 301 -1.52 14.59 1.42
N VAL A 302 -2.44 15.37 0.87
CA VAL A 302 -3.87 15.06 0.76
C VAL A 302 -4.30 15.21 -0.69
N LYS A 303 -5.42 14.58 -1.04
CA LYS A 303 -6.16 14.82 -2.28
C LYS A 303 -7.66 14.70 -2.02
N ASP A 304 -8.43 15.39 -2.84
CA ASP A 304 -9.90 15.42 -2.80
C ASP A 304 -10.54 14.24 -3.54
#